data_AF-A0A9Q3D1F4-F1
#
_entry.id   AF-A0A9Q3D1F4-F1
#
_cell.length_a   1.000
_cell.length_b   1.000
_cell.length_c   1.000
_cell.angle_alpha   90.00
_cell.angle_beta   90.00
_cell.angle_gamma   90.00
#
_symmetry.space_group_name_H-M   'P 1'
#
loop_
_entity.id
_entity.type
_entity.pdbx_description
1 polymer ?
#
loop_
_entity_poly.entity_id
_entity_poly.type
_entity_poly.pdbx_seq_one_letter_code
_entity_poly.pdbx_strand_id
1 'polypeptide(L)'
;MECLCLVWALEKLNYYLDGSGFEVITDCSSVKLVLNMKNPKRNMLRWQIGIKEYRGNMTIVHKAGNIHKNADGLSSWELANTPDNPAFVPWEAEQQITIKGINISDIGTKFFKEVRESYKKDKKCHVLVAL
;
A
#
# COMPACT_ATOMS: atom_id res chain seq x y z
N MET A 1 3.17 -16.80 -1.26
CA MET A 1 3.31 -15.34 -1.35
C MET A 1 1.96 -14.63 -1.25
N GLU A 2 0.87 -15.24 -1.74
CA GLU A 2 -0.49 -14.68 -1.72
C GLU A 2 -1.03 -14.11 -0.40
N CYS A 3 -0.96 -14.85 0.71
CA CYS A 3 -1.43 -14.30 2.00
C CYS A 3 -0.62 -13.08 2.46
N LEU A 4 0.67 -13.06 2.17
CA LEU A 4 1.52 -11.93 2.50
C LEU A 4 1.20 -10.72 1.60
N CYS A 5 0.98 -10.96 0.31
CA CYS A 5 0.54 -9.93 -0.63
C CYS A 5 -0.78 -9.30 -0.16
N LEU A 6 -1.74 -10.12 0.28
CA LEU A 6 -3.00 -9.63 0.84
C LEU A 6 -2.79 -8.76 2.08
N VAL A 7 -2.02 -9.25 3.06
CA VAL A 7 -1.73 -8.48 4.29
C VAL A 7 -1.06 -7.13 3.94
N TRP A 8 -0.09 -7.16 3.04
CA TRP A 8 0.60 -5.95 2.58
C TRP A 8 -0.35 -4.98 1.87
N ALA A 9 -1.25 -5.47 1.01
CA ALA A 9 -2.22 -4.64 0.32
C ALA A 9 -3.21 -3.99 1.30
N LEU A 10 -3.67 -4.74 2.31
CA LEU A 10 -4.54 -4.22 3.37
C LEU A 10 -3.83 -3.13 4.19
N GLU A 11 -2.57 -3.34 4.57
CA GLU A 11 -1.77 -2.34 5.29
C GLU A 11 -1.58 -1.05 4.48
N LYS A 12 -1.35 -1.17 3.17
CA LYS A 12 -1.17 0.00 2.28
C LYS A 12 -2.46 0.75 2.00
N LEU A 13 -3.57 0.04 1.94
CA LEU A 13 -4.88 0.59 1.62
C LEU A 13 -5.73 0.90 2.87
N ASN A 14 -5.18 0.73 4.08
CA ASN A 14 -5.92 0.90 5.34
C ASN A 14 -6.78 2.18 5.37
N TYR A 15 -6.19 3.33 5.01
CA TYR A 15 -6.90 4.62 4.98
C TYR A 15 -8.13 4.67 4.05
N TYR A 16 -8.22 3.80 3.05
CA TYR A 16 -9.35 3.70 2.12
C TYR A 16 -10.35 2.61 2.51
N LEU A 17 -9.88 1.59 3.24
CA LEU A 17 -10.65 0.41 3.60
C LEU A 17 -11.29 0.54 4.98
N ASP A 18 -10.75 1.38 5.85
CA ASP A 18 -11.29 1.63 7.18
C ASP A 18 -12.74 2.16 7.09
N GLY A 19 -13.64 1.52 7.83
CA GLY A 19 -15.08 1.81 7.84
C GLY A 19 -15.86 1.42 6.57
N SER A 20 -15.20 0.96 5.50
CA SER A 20 -15.85 0.61 4.23
C SER A 20 -16.04 -0.90 4.06
N GLY A 21 -17.11 -1.31 3.39
CA GLY A 21 -17.33 -2.70 2.97
C GLY A 21 -16.64 -2.97 1.64
N PHE A 22 -15.78 -3.99 1.57
CA PHE A 22 -15.02 -4.29 0.36
C PHE A 22 -14.87 -5.78 0.07
N GLU A 23 -14.52 -6.08 -1.18
CA GLU A 23 -14.34 -7.43 -1.68
C GLU A 23 -12.89 -7.65 -2.12
N VAL A 24 -12.28 -8.72 -1.61
CA VAL A 24 -10.96 -9.19 -2.00
C VAL A 24 -11.12 -10.35 -2.96
N ILE A 25 -10.73 -10.13 -4.21
CA ILE A 25 -10.75 -11.14 -5.26
C ILE A 25 -9.34 -11.72 -5.37
N THR A 26 -9.19 -13.01 -5.08
CA THR A 26 -7.90 -13.72 -5.15
C THR A 26 -8.05 -15.05 -5.89
N ASP A 27 -7.07 -15.42 -6.68
CA ASP A 27 -6.97 -16.72 -7.33
C ASP A 27 -6.42 -17.82 -6.40
N CYS A 28 -6.19 -17.50 -5.13
CA CYS A 28 -5.60 -18.42 -4.16
C CYS A 28 -6.61 -18.89 -3.11
N SER A 29 -6.96 -20.18 -3.17
CA SER A 29 -7.84 -20.83 -2.19
C SER A 29 -7.23 -20.90 -0.78
N SER A 30 -5.90 -20.84 -0.69
CA SER A 30 -5.15 -20.89 0.57
C SER A 30 -5.51 -19.74 1.51
N VAL A 31 -5.84 -18.55 1.01
CA VAL A 31 -6.23 -17.40 1.85
C VAL A 31 -7.44 -17.72 2.70
N LYS A 32 -8.46 -18.35 2.10
CA LYS A 32 -9.67 -18.78 2.83
C LYS A 32 -9.35 -19.84 3.88
N LEU A 33 -8.46 -20.76 3.56
CA LEU A 33 -8.02 -21.80 4.50
C LEU A 33 -7.26 -21.19 5.68
N VAL A 34 -6.32 -20.29 5.44
CA VAL A 34 -5.55 -19.62 6.50
C VAL A 34 -6.46 -18.90 7.48
N LEU A 35 -7.52 -18.24 7.00
CA LEU A 35 -8.42 -17.48 7.86
C LEU A 35 -9.42 -18.34 8.65
N ASN A 36 -9.66 -19.58 8.24
CA ASN A 36 -10.60 -20.50 8.89
C ASN A 36 -9.89 -21.58 9.74
N MET A 37 -8.55 -21.57 9.80
CA MET A 37 -7.78 -22.51 10.60
C MET A 37 -7.92 -22.24 12.10
N LYS A 38 -8.29 -23.28 12.86
CA LYS A 38 -8.36 -23.25 14.32
C LYS A 38 -6.98 -23.17 15.00
N ASN A 39 -5.99 -23.89 14.48
CA ASN A 39 -4.63 -23.95 15.04
C ASN A 39 -3.60 -23.48 14.00
N PRO A 40 -3.48 -22.17 13.75
CA PRO A 40 -2.49 -21.64 12.82
C PRO A 40 -1.06 -21.79 13.38
N LYS A 41 -0.09 -22.09 12.50
CA LYS A 41 1.34 -21.95 12.84
C LYS A 41 1.66 -20.48 13.14
N ARG A 42 2.71 -20.19 13.91
CA ARG A 42 3.11 -18.83 14.33
C ARG A 42 3.07 -17.78 13.21
N ASN A 43 3.56 -18.12 12.01
CA ASN A 43 3.59 -17.20 10.87
C ASN A 43 2.18 -16.90 10.32
N MET A 44 1.29 -17.89 10.34
CA MET A 44 -0.09 -17.77 9.87
C MET A 44 -0.94 -16.98 10.86
N LEU A 45 -0.68 -17.15 12.17
CA LEU A 45 -1.33 -16.38 13.22
C LEU A 45 -1.10 -14.88 13.05
N ARG A 46 0.13 -14.47 12.70
CA ARG A 46 0.45 -13.06 12.41
C ARG A 46 -0.43 -12.50 11.28
N TRP A 47 -0.61 -13.26 10.21
CA TRP A 47 -1.47 -12.86 9.09
C TRP A 47 -2.94 -12.82 9.48
N GLN A 48 -3.41 -13.80 10.28
CA GLN A 48 -4.78 -13.77 10.80
C GLN A 48 -5.03 -12.53 11.64
N ILE A 49 -4.09 -12.12 12.50
CA ILE A 49 -4.20 -10.91 13.31
C ILE A 49 -4.29 -9.67 12.42
N GLY A 50 -3.43 -9.52 11.41
CA GLY A 50 -3.46 -8.37 10.50
C GLY A 50 -4.74 -8.28 9.66
N ILE A 51 -5.35 -9.41 9.32
CA ILE A 51 -6.60 -9.44 8.55
C ILE A 51 -7.85 -9.30 9.45
N LYS A 52 -7.72 -9.55 10.76
CA LYS A 52 -8.85 -9.60 11.70
C LYS A 52 -9.59 -8.26 11.80
N GLU A 53 -8.87 -7.15 11.68
CA GLU A 53 -9.44 -5.79 11.70
C GLU A 53 -10.47 -5.59 10.57
N TYR A 54 -10.15 -6.06 9.37
CA TYR A 54 -11.02 -5.92 8.21
C TYR A 54 -12.07 -7.02 8.07
N ARG A 55 -11.97 -8.11 8.84
CA ARG A 55 -12.80 -9.33 8.67
C ARG A 55 -14.31 -9.07 8.79
N GLY A 56 -14.73 -8.05 9.52
CA GLY A 56 -16.14 -7.67 9.66
C GLY A 56 -16.75 -7.06 8.41
N ASN A 57 -15.95 -6.33 7.64
CA ASN A 57 -16.39 -5.56 6.47
C ASN A 57 -15.81 -6.10 5.14
N MET A 58 -15.00 -7.15 5.21
CA MET A 58 -14.30 -7.75 4.06
C MET A 58 -14.95 -9.07 3.64
N THR A 59 -15.22 -9.21 2.35
CA THR A 59 -15.62 -10.46 1.72
C THR A 59 -14.50 -11.00 0.83
N ILE A 60 -14.24 -12.32 0.87
CA ILE A 60 -13.19 -12.94 0.07
C ILE A 60 -13.80 -13.83 -1.00
N VAL A 61 -13.61 -13.44 -2.25
CA VAL A 61 -14.06 -14.21 -3.40
C VAL A 61 -12.87 -14.82 -4.11
N HIS A 62 -13.00 -16.11 -4.41
CA HIS A 62 -11.98 -16.85 -5.12
C HIS A 62 -12.37 -16.94 -6.58
N LYS A 63 -11.49 -16.55 -7.49
CA LYS A 63 -11.76 -16.56 -8.94
C LYS A 63 -10.58 -17.18 -9.67
N ALA A 64 -10.85 -18.13 -10.57
CA ALA A 64 -9.80 -18.90 -11.23
C ALA A 64 -8.89 -18.01 -12.11
N GLY A 65 -7.59 -18.32 -12.13
CA GLY A 65 -6.50 -17.46 -12.64
C GLY A 65 -6.63 -16.97 -14.09
N ASN A 66 -7.42 -17.61 -14.96
CA ASN A 66 -7.61 -17.14 -16.34
C ASN A 66 -8.25 -15.72 -16.43
N ILE A 67 -8.85 -15.25 -15.33
CA ILE A 67 -9.52 -13.94 -15.24
C ILE A 67 -8.72 -12.93 -14.38
N HIS A 68 -7.51 -13.29 -13.92
CA HIS A 68 -6.65 -12.47 -13.05
C HIS A 68 -5.46 -11.82 -13.78
N LYS A 69 -5.52 -11.68 -15.11
CA LYS A 69 -4.44 -11.13 -15.95
C LYS A 69 -3.87 -9.79 -15.48
N ASN A 70 -4.70 -8.94 -14.88
CA ASN A 70 -4.26 -7.62 -14.39
C ASN A 70 -3.32 -7.75 -13.17
N ALA A 71 -3.66 -8.65 -12.24
CA ALA A 71 -2.86 -8.89 -11.03
C ALA A 71 -1.67 -9.80 -11.35
N ASP A 72 -1.88 -10.87 -12.11
CA ASP A 72 -0.84 -11.82 -12.51
C ASP A 72 0.23 -11.19 -13.39
N GLY A 73 -0.18 -10.24 -14.25
CA GLY A 73 0.76 -9.48 -15.07
C GLY A 73 1.70 -8.61 -14.25
N LEU A 74 1.20 -8.03 -13.15
CA LEU A 74 2.01 -7.20 -12.25
C LEU A 74 2.90 -8.04 -11.33
N SER A 75 2.43 -9.18 -10.85
CA SER A 75 3.24 -10.08 -10.01
C SER A 75 4.35 -10.80 -10.80
N SER A 76 4.13 -11.06 -12.09
CA SER A 76 5.10 -11.72 -12.96
C SER A 76 6.18 -10.80 -13.52
N TRP A 77 6.01 -9.47 -13.39
CA TRP A 77 6.98 -8.46 -13.84
C TRP A 77 7.66 -7.76 -12.66
N GLU A 78 8.09 -8.54 -11.67
CA GLU A 78 8.84 -7.99 -10.54
C GLU A 78 10.18 -7.42 -11.03
N LEU A 79 10.37 -6.11 -10.84
CA LEU A 79 11.67 -5.48 -10.99
C LEU A 79 12.60 -6.06 -9.92
N ALA A 80 13.81 -6.44 -10.32
CA ALA A 80 14.84 -6.84 -9.37
C ALA A 80 14.99 -5.75 -8.29
N ASN A 81 15.27 -6.16 -7.05
CA ASN A 81 15.56 -5.23 -5.95
C ASN A 81 16.98 -4.66 -6.10
N THR A 82 17.22 -3.93 -7.19
CA THR A 82 18.46 -3.21 -7.50
C THR A 82 18.29 -1.72 -7.22
N PRO A 83 19.38 -0.94 -7.02
CA PRO A 83 19.29 0.50 -6.75
C PRO A 83 18.57 1.31 -7.84
N ASP A 84 18.48 0.78 -9.06
CA ASP A 84 17.75 1.39 -10.18
C ASP A 84 16.21 1.26 -10.05
N ASN A 85 15.73 0.37 -9.17
CA ASN A 85 14.31 0.19 -8.91
C ASN A 85 13.80 1.33 -7.99
N PRO A 86 12.78 2.12 -8.40
CA PRO A 86 12.23 3.18 -7.55
C PRO A 86 11.62 2.67 -6.24
N ALA A 87 11.30 1.37 -6.14
CA ALA A 87 10.86 0.69 -4.93
C ALA A 87 11.99 -0.08 -4.21
N PHE A 88 13.25 0.22 -4.52
CA PHE A 88 14.41 -0.43 -3.90
C PHE A 88 14.39 -0.29 -2.38
N VAL A 89 14.54 -1.43 -1.70
CA VAL A 89 14.69 -1.50 -0.25
C VAL A 89 15.96 -2.28 0.09
N PRO A 90 16.98 -1.63 0.68
CA PRO A 90 18.18 -2.33 1.16
C PRO A 90 17.80 -3.40 2.18
N TRP A 91 18.45 -4.57 2.13
CA TRP A 91 18.15 -5.69 3.05
C TRP A 91 18.45 -5.35 4.52
N GLU A 92 19.35 -4.39 4.75
CA GLU A 92 19.75 -3.89 6.07
C GLU A 92 19.02 -2.60 6.48
N ALA A 93 18.07 -2.13 5.68
CA ALA A 93 17.31 -0.94 6.05
C ALA A 93 16.40 -1.28 7.23
N GLU A 94 16.76 -0.84 8.43
CA GLU A 94 15.80 -0.67 9.51
C GLU A 94 14.66 0.18 8.95
N GLN A 95 13.44 -0.38 8.92
CA GLN A 95 12.26 0.40 8.60
C GLN A 95 12.11 1.42 9.72
N GLN A 96 12.68 2.60 9.53
CA GLN A 96 12.41 3.74 10.37
C GLN A 96 10.95 4.07 10.13
N ILE A 97 10.07 3.56 11.00
CA ILE A 97 8.67 3.97 11.10
C ILE A 97 8.73 5.41 11.60
N THR A 98 9.12 6.31 10.72
CA THR A 98 8.94 7.73 10.94
C THR A 98 7.44 7.85 10.96
N ILE A 99 6.86 7.98 12.16
CA ILE A 99 5.54 8.56 12.33
C ILE A 99 5.72 9.95 11.73
N LYS A 100 5.54 10.04 10.40
CA LYS A 100 5.25 11.29 9.71
C LYS A 100 3.81 11.58 10.08
N GLY A 101 3.58 11.80 11.38
CA GLY A 101 2.52 12.69 11.79
C GLY A 101 2.76 13.89 10.91
N ILE A 102 1.79 14.18 10.05
CA ILE A 102 1.74 15.45 9.38
C ILE A 102 1.76 16.44 10.54
N ASN A 103 2.94 16.98 10.85
CA ASN A 103 3.06 18.00 11.86
C ASN A 103 2.41 19.19 11.20
N ILE A 104 1.10 19.31 11.40
CA ILE A 104 0.20 20.29 10.78
C ILE A 104 0.76 21.71 10.94
N SER A 105 1.56 21.93 11.99
CA SER A 105 2.30 23.16 12.27
C SER A 105 3.28 23.55 11.15
N ASP A 106 3.91 22.59 10.48
CA ASP A 106 4.97 22.82 9.50
C ASP A 106 4.48 22.72 8.05
N ILE A 107 3.27 22.17 7.81
CA ILE A 107 2.79 21.93 6.46
C ILE A 107 2.51 23.25 5.73
N GLY A 108 1.96 24.25 6.43
CA GLY A 108 1.72 25.56 5.85
C GLY A 108 3.02 26.23 5.41
N THR A 109 3.98 26.37 6.33
CA THR A 109 5.21 27.12 6.07
C THR A 109 6.08 26.46 5.00
N LYS A 110 6.26 25.13 5.05
CA LYS A 110 7.06 24.41 4.04
C LYS A 110 6.39 24.40 2.67
N PHE A 111 5.08 24.12 2.60
CA PHE A 111 4.34 24.15 1.35
C PHE A 111 4.38 25.53 0.68
N PHE A 112 4.06 26.59 1.42
CA PHE A 112 4.09 27.95 0.86
C PHE A 112 5.49 28.39 0.47
N LYS A 113 6.53 27.93 1.17
CA LYS A 113 7.92 28.20 0.80
C LYS A 113 8.28 27.52 -0.51
N GLU A 114 7.93 26.24 -0.66
CA GLU A 114 8.24 25.43 -1.84
C GLU A 114 7.47 25.95 -3.08
N VAL A 115 6.18 26.28 -2.92
CA VAL A 115 5.36 26.94 -3.94
C VAL A 115 5.94 28.30 -4.33
N ARG A 116 6.34 29.13 -3.36
CA ARG A 116 6.97 30.45 -3.63
C ARG A 116 8.30 30.32 -4.35
N GLU A 117 9.12 29.33 -4.01
CA GLU A 117 10.39 29.07 -4.69
C GLU A 117 10.16 28.57 -6.12
N SER A 118 9.13 27.75 -6.34
CA SER A 118 8.73 27.28 -7.67
C SER A 118 8.36 28.45 -8.59
N TYR A 119 7.54 29.40 -8.11
CA TYR A 119 7.18 30.60 -8.88
C TYR A 119 8.38 31.49 -9.25
N LYS A 120 9.46 31.47 -8.47
CA LYS A 120 10.69 32.22 -8.79
C LYS A 120 11.57 31.52 -9.81
N LYS A 121 11.54 30.19 -9.85
CA LYS A 121 12.38 29.37 -10.75
C LYS A 121 11.77 29.25 -12.14
N ASP A 122 10.44 29.21 -12.24
CA ASP A 122 9.78 29.01 -13.51
C ASP A 122 9.56 30.34 -14.26
N LYS A 123 10.26 30.51 -15.38
CA LYS A 123 10.23 31.71 -16.22
C LYS A 123 8.83 32.02 -16.77
N LYS A 124 7.91 31.05 -16.83
CA LYS A 124 6.54 31.22 -17.35
C LYS A 124 5.56 31.81 -16.33
N CYS A 125 5.93 31.96 -15.06
CA CYS A 125 5.01 32.39 -14.00
C CYS A 125 4.61 33.88 -14.04
N HIS A 126 5.25 34.70 -14.88
CA HIS A 126 4.89 36.11 -15.06
C HIS A 126 3.44 36.31 -15.55
N VAL A 127 2.84 35.31 -16.20
CA VAL A 127 1.43 35.35 -16.68
C VAL A 127 0.43 35.33 -15.51
N LEU A 128 0.77 34.74 -14.37
CA LEU A 128 -0.14 34.59 -13.22
C LEU A 128 -0.12 35.81 -12.28
N VAL A 129 0.88 36.68 -12.39
CA VAL A 129 1.03 37.88 -11.53
C VAL A 129 0.46 39.14 -12.20
N ALA A 130 0.08 39.06 -13.48
CA ALA A 130 -0.39 40.19 -14.28
C ALA A 130 -1.92 40.40 -14.29
N LEU A 131 -2.66 39.72 -13.40
CA LEU A 131 -4.08 39.96 -13.10
C LEU A 131 -4.20 40.71 -11.76
#